data_AF-A0A4S5ERK3-F1
#
_entry.id   AF-A0A4S5ERK3-F1
#
_cell.length_a   1.000
_cell.length_b   1.000
_cell.length_c   1.000
_cell.angle_alpha   90.00
_cell.angle_beta   90.00
_cell.angle_gamma   90.00
#
_symmetry.space_group_name_H-M   'P 1'
#
loop_
_entity.id
_entity.type
_entity.pdbx_description
1 polymer ?
#
loop_
_entity_poly.entity_id
_entity_poly.type
_entity_poly.pdbx_seq_one_letter_code
_entity_poly.pdbx_strand_id
1 'polypeptide(L)'
;ANIVRLALEAPIKQIAFNSGLEGGVVVDKVRHLPTGHGLNAATGEYVDLIATGIIDPAKVTRSALQNAASIAGLFLTTEAVIADKPEKNPAPAVPGGGEMDF
;
A
#
# COMPACT_ATOMS: atom_id res chain seq x y z
N ALA A 1 -19.14 4.86 -4.53
CA ALA A 1 -18.03 4.92 -5.52
C ALA A 1 -16.81 5.73 -5.06
N ASN A 2 -16.93 6.68 -4.12
CA ASN A 2 -15.82 7.56 -3.74
C ASN A 2 -14.59 6.83 -3.14
N ILE A 3 -14.79 5.74 -2.37
CA ILE A 3 -13.68 4.96 -1.78
C ILE A 3 -12.78 4.40 -2.88
N VAL A 4 -13.35 3.74 -3.89
CA VAL A 4 -12.59 3.17 -5.01
C VAL A 4 -11.88 4.25 -5.80
N ARG A 5 -12.55 5.38 -6.09
CA ARG A 5 -11.95 6.51 -6.82
C ARG A 5 -10.67 7.03 -6.14
N LEU A 6 -10.70 7.17 -4.81
CA LEU A 6 -9.53 7.58 -4.03
C LEU A 6 -8.46 6.49 -3.97
N ALA A 7 -8.86 5.22 -3.77
CA ALA A 7 -7.93 4.10 -3.65
C ALA A 7 -7.10 3.86 -4.92
N LEU A 8 -7.65 4.16 -6.11
CA LEU A 8 -6.94 4.03 -7.39
C LEU A 8 -5.71 4.94 -7.50
N GLU A 9 -5.61 6.00 -6.69
CA GLU A 9 -4.42 6.86 -6.64
C GLU A 9 -3.26 6.24 -5.85
N ALA A 10 -3.54 5.28 -4.97
CA ALA A 10 -2.55 4.76 -4.03
C ALA A 10 -1.33 4.10 -4.73
N PRO A 11 -1.49 3.29 -5.79
CA PRO A 11 -0.34 2.66 -6.45
C PRO A 11 0.66 3.69 -7.00
N ILE A 12 0.18 4.70 -7.74
CA ILE A 12 1.05 5.73 -8.32
C ILE A 12 1.65 6.65 -7.24
N LYS A 13 0.91 6.95 -6.16
CA LYS A 13 1.45 7.69 -5.01
C LYS A 13 2.59 6.93 -4.35
N GLN A 14 2.43 5.63 -4.17
CA GLN A 14 3.46 4.79 -3.56
C GLN A 14 4.70 4.70 -4.45
N ILE A 15 4.52 4.54 -5.76
CA ILE A 15 5.62 4.55 -6.73
C ILE A 15 6.37 5.88 -6.68
N ALA A 16 5.65 7.01 -6.74
CA ALA A 16 6.24 8.34 -6.64
C ALA A 16 7.02 8.56 -5.34
N PHE A 17 6.41 8.19 -4.20
CA PHE A 17 7.05 8.30 -2.90
C PHE A 17 8.34 7.49 -2.81
N ASN A 18 8.33 6.24 -3.31
CA ASN A 18 9.50 5.39 -3.34
C ASN A 18 10.62 5.95 -4.25
N SER A 19 10.25 6.76 -5.25
CA SER A 19 11.17 7.50 -6.13
C SER A 19 11.56 8.88 -5.62
N GLY A 20 11.19 9.25 -4.37
CA GLY A 20 11.54 10.55 -3.78
C GLY A 20 10.72 11.74 -4.30
N LEU A 21 9.57 11.49 -4.93
CA LEU A 21 8.65 12.50 -5.46
C LEU A 21 7.43 12.66 -4.55
N GLU A 22 6.80 13.84 -4.59
CA GLU A 22 5.55 14.08 -3.85
C GLU A 22 4.36 13.46 -4.60
N GLY A 23 3.73 12.45 -4.00
CA GLY A 23 2.72 11.63 -4.66
C GLY A 23 1.43 12.38 -5.03
N GLY A 24 1.01 13.38 -4.25
CA GLY A 24 -0.15 14.22 -4.56
C GLY A 24 0.03 15.01 -5.85
N VAL A 25 1.17 15.68 -5.99
CA VAL A 25 1.59 16.46 -7.16
C VAL A 25 1.72 15.56 -8.39
N VAL A 26 2.31 14.37 -8.23
CA VAL A 26 2.41 13.40 -9.34
C VAL A 26 1.02 12.97 -9.81
N VAL A 27 0.13 12.57 -8.89
CA VAL A 27 -1.24 12.17 -9.24
C VAL A 27 -1.98 13.29 -9.94
N ASP A 28 -1.91 14.49 -9.40
CA ASP A 28 -2.60 15.65 -9.97
C ASP A 28 -2.08 15.95 -11.38
N LYS A 29 -0.77 15.91 -11.58
CA LYS A 29 -0.18 16.09 -12.92
C LYS A 29 -0.61 15.00 -13.90
N VAL A 30 -0.53 13.72 -13.53
CA VAL A 30 -0.92 12.61 -14.42
C VAL A 30 -2.39 12.67 -14.83
N ARG A 31 -3.29 13.14 -13.95
CA ARG A 31 -4.72 13.31 -14.27
C ARG A 31 -5.00 14.24 -15.44
N HIS A 32 -4.12 15.20 -15.67
CA HIS A 32 -4.28 16.21 -16.72
C HIS A 32 -3.48 15.88 -17.99
N LEU A 33 -2.79 14.73 -18.02
CA LEU A 33 -2.05 14.28 -19.20
C LEU A 33 -2.94 13.47 -20.15
N PRO A 34 -2.56 13.35 -21.44
CA PRO A 34 -3.23 12.47 -22.37
C PRO A 34 -3.21 11.01 -21.89
N THR A 35 -4.23 10.24 -22.24
CA THR A 35 -4.26 8.79 -21.98
C THR A 35 -2.98 8.12 -22.49
N GLY A 36 -2.41 7.23 -21.68
CA GLY A 36 -1.15 6.55 -21.98
C GLY A 36 0.10 7.30 -21.49
N HIS A 37 -0.02 8.56 -21.09
CA HIS A 37 1.09 9.30 -20.48
C HIS A 37 1.09 9.18 -18.96
N GLY A 38 2.27 9.14 -18.37
CA GLY A 38 2.44 9.04 -16.93
C GLY A 38 3.88 9.25 -16.48
N LEU A 39 4.13 9.03 -15.19
CA LEU A 39 5.45 9.18 -14.60
C LEU A 39 6.35 7.98 -14.92
N ASN A 40 7.51 8.23 -15.51
CA ASN A 40 8.65 7.32 -15.44
C ASN A 40 9.35 7.53 -14.08
N ALA A 41 9.11 6.62 -13.14
CA ALA A 41 9.59 6.74 -11.77
C ALA A 41 11.12 6.54 -11.63
N ALA A 42 11.79 6.01 -12.66
CA ALA A 42 13.25 5.86 -12.66
C ALA A 42 13.97 7.15 -13.06
N THR A 43 13.35 8.00 -13.88
CA THR A 43 13.94 9.26 -14.37
C THR A 43 13.27 10.51 -13.81
N GLY A 44 12.04 10.40 -13.32
CA GLY A 44 11.20 11.52 -12.87
C GLY A 44 10.45 12.24 -14.00
N GLU A 45 10.56 11.77 -15.25
CA GLU A 45 9.96 12.41 -16.42
C GLU A 45 8.53 11.92 -16.69
N TYR A 46 7.74 12.76 -17.36
CA TYR A 46 6.39 12.40 -17.79
C TYR A 46 6.43 12.05 -19.28
N VAL A 47 6.11 10.80 -19.59
CA VAL A 47 6.34 10.21 -20.92
C VAL A 47 5.12 9.41 -21.36
N ASP A 48 5.04 9.08 -22.64
CA ASP A 48 4.18 8.01 -23.12
C ASP A 48 4.71 6.68 -22.57
N LEU A 49 3.96 6.07 -21.65
CA LEU A 49 4.37 4.86 -20.94
C LEU A 49 4.47 3.66 -21.89
N ILE A 50 3.60 3.60 -22.90
CA ILE A 50 3.59 2.50 -23.87
C ILE A 50 4.81 2.64 -24.80
N ALA A 51 5.04 3.84 -25.34
CA ALA A 51 6.18 4.09 -26.22
C ALA A 51 7.53 3.87 -25.52
N THR A 52 7.60 4.10 -24.21
CA THR A 52 8.81 3.88 -23.40
C THR A 52 8.91 2.48 -22.79
N GLY A 53 7.94 1.60 -23.04
CA GLY A 53 7.97 0.20 -22.59
C GLY A 53 7.61 -0.03 -21.12
N ILE A 54 7.08 0.98 -20.41
CA ILE A 54 6.58 0.88 -19.04
C ILE A 54 5.14 0.37 -19.10
N ILE A 55 4.98 -0.94 -19.27
CA ILE A 55 3.69 -1.58 -19.54
C ILE A 55 3.40 -2.66 -18.49
N ASP A 56 2.18 -2.62 -17.96
CA ASP A 56 1.64 -3.68 -17.10
C ASP A 56 0.66 -4.58 -17.88
N PRO A 57 0.72 -5.92 -17.72
CA PRO A 57 -0.29 -6.80 -18.29
C PRO A 57 -1.67 -6.48 -17.68
N ALA A 58 -2.67 -6.23 -18.52
CA ALA A 58 -4.02 -5.86 -18.08
C ALA A 58 -4.65 -6.86 -17.08
N LYS A 59 -4.27 -8.15 -17.18
CA LYS A 59 -4.68 -9.18 -16.22
C LYS A 59 -4.24 -8.84 -14.79
N VAL A 60 -3.00 -8.38 -14.62
CA VAL A 60 -2.40 -8.08 -13.31
C VAL A 60 -3.14 -6.92 -12.67
N THR A 61 -3.25 -5.77 -13.36
CA THR A 61 -3.95 -4.58 -12.85
C THR A 61 -5.39 -4.88 -12.45
N ARG A 62 -6.11 -5.63 -13.31
CA ARG A 62 -7.49 -6.04 -13.01
C ARG A 62 -7.57 -6.94 -11.78
N SER A 63 -6.75 -7.99 -11.74
CA SER A 63 -6.76 -8.96 -10.64
C SER A 63 -6.37 -8.34 -9.30
N ALA A 64 -5.38 -7.43 -9.29
CA ALA A 64 -4.96 -6.72 -8.09
C ALA A 64 -6.11 -5.89 -7.49
N LEU A 65 -6.81 -5.11 -8.34
CA LEU A 65 -7.96 -4.32 -7.90
C LEU A 65 -9.10 -5.20 -7.39
N GLN A 66 -9.42 -6.28 -8.10
CA GLN A 66 -10.50 -7.21 -7.72
C GLN A 66 -10.21 -7.88 -6.37
N ASN A 67 -8.99 -8.37 -6.16
CA ASN A 67 -8.60 -9.01 -4.90
C ASN A 67 -8.60 -8.01 -3.74
N ALA A 68 -8.05 -6.81 -3.95
CA ALA A 68 -8.04 -5.76 -2.93
C ALA A 68 -9.45 -5.32 -2.54
N ALA A 69 -10.33 -5.09 -3.53
CA ALA A 69 -11.72 -4.73 -3.29
C ALA A 69 -12.51 -5.85 -2.59
N SER A 70 -12.22 -7.12 -2.90
CA SER A 70 -12.86 -8.28 -2.26
C SER A 70 -12.55 -8.35 -0.76
N ILE A 71 -11.26 -8.29 -0.41
CA ILE A 71 -10.83 -8.30 1.00
C ILE A 71 -11.34 -7.06 1.74
N ALA A 72 -11.22 -5.87 1.14
CA ALA A 72 -11.73 -4.64 1.75
C ALA A 72 -13.24 -4.68 1.98
N GLY A 73 -14.00 -5.22 1.02
CA GLY A 73 -15.45 -5.41 1.13
C GLY A 73 -15.82 -6.33 2.30
N LEU A 74 -15.13 -7.47 2.43
CA LEU A 74 -15.30 -8.38 3.56
C LEU A 74 -15.04 -7.66 4.89
N PHE A 75 -13.87 -7.01 5.02
CA PHE A 75 -13.47 -6.31 6.24
C PHE A 75 -14.43 -5.18 6.65
N LEU A 76 -14.95 -4.41 5.69
CA LEU A 76 -15.90 -3.32 5.97
C LEU A 76 -17.23 -3.80 6.53
N THR A 77 -17.58 -5.08 6.33
CA THR A 77 -18.81 -5.70 6.84
C THR A 77 -18.58 -6.57 8.08
N THR A 78 -17.34 -6.64 8.58
CA THR A 78 -16.99 -7.42 9.77
C THR A 78 -17.34 -6.63 11.02
N GLU A 79 -18.42 -7.03 11.71
CA GLU A 79 -18.87 -6.37 12.96
C GLU A 79 -18.16 -6.90 14.22
N ALA A 80 -17.66 -8.14 14.18
CA ALA A 80 -16.98 -8.77 15.32
C ALA A 80 -15.89 -9.74 14.88
N VAL A 81 -14.86 -9.88 15.70
CA VAL A 81 -13.75 -10.84 15.53
C VAL A 81 -13.60 -11.65 16.81
N ILE A 82 -13.56 -12.97 16.69
CA ILE A 82 -13.22 -13.88 17.78
C ILE A 82 -11.77 -14.31 17.55
N ALA A 83 -10.93 -14.09 18.56
CA ALA A 83 -9.50 -14.40 18.50
C ALA A 83 -9.06 -15.13 19.77
N ASP A 84 -8.01 -15.94 19.65
CA ASP A 84 -7.38 -16.61 20.79
C ASP A 84 -6.71 -15.60 21.73
N LYS A 85 -6.69 -15.92 23.02
CA LYS A 85 -6.03 -15.08 24.03
C LYS A 85 -4.51 -15.09 23.79
N PRO A 86 -3.83 -13.93 23.72
CA PRO A 86 -2.38 -13.89 23.59
C PRO A 86 -1.69 -14.68 24.71
N GLU A 87 -0.76 -15.56 24.34
CA GLU A 87 0.03 -16.30 25.31
C GLU A 87 0.93 -15.35 26.11
N LYS A 88 1.00 -15.54 27.43
CA LYS A 88 2.00 -14.86 28.24
C LYS A 88 3.32 -15.61 28.09
N ASN A 89 4.22 -15.07 27.28
CA ASN A 89 5.61 -15.53 27.29
C ASN A 89 6.18 -15.28 28.69
N PRO A 90 6.71 -16.30 29.39
CA PRO A 90 7.41 -16.06 30.65
C PRO A 90 8.57 -15.10 30.38
N ALA A 91 8.65 -14.03 31.19
CA ALA A 91 9.80 -13.14 31.16
C ALA A 91 11.07 -13.98 31.34
N PRO A 92 12.17 -13.70 30.61
CA PRO A 92 13.43 -14.39 30.82
C PRO A 92 13.78 -14.35 32.31
N ALA A 93 13.96 -15.51 32.93
CA ALA A 93 14.39 -15.58 34.32
C ALA A 93 15.76 -14.88 34.42
N VAL A 94 15.78 -13.70 35.05
CA VAL A 94 17.03 -13.02 35.41
C VAL A 94 17.68 -13.85 36.52
N PRO A 95 18.87 -14.43 36.29
CA PRO A 95 19.58 -15.14 37.33
C PRO A 95 20.22 -14.11 38.28
N GLY A 96 19.79 -14.11 39.54
CA GLY A 96 20.52 -13.43 40.62
C GLY A 96 19.88 -12.14 41.12
N GLY A 97 19.14 -12.25 42.22
CA GLY A 97 18.77 -11.16 43.10
C GLY A 97 18.55 -11.74 44.48
N GLY A 98 19.63 -11.84 45.25
CA GLY A 98 19.61 -12.41 46.59
C GLY A 98 18.66 -11.65 47.51
N GLU A 99 17.92 -12.40 48.32
CA GLU A 99 17.18 -11.91 49.48
C GLU A 99 18.14 -11.25 50.45
N MET A 100 17.97 -9.95 50.68
CA MET A 100 18.49 -9.26 51.87
C MET A 100 17.46 -8.22 52.30
N ASP A 101 16.59 -8.59 53.24
CA ASP A 101 16.00 -7.63 54.18
C ASP A 101 15.69 -8.36 55.51
N PHE A 102 16.37 -7.87 56.56
CA PHE A 102 16.25 -8.07 58.02
C PHE A 102 15.44 -9.26 58.57
#